data_AF-A0A7M7T6N1-F1
#
_entry.id   AF-A0A7M7T6N1-F1
#
_cell.length_a   1.000
_cell.length_b   1.000
_cell.length_c   1.000
_cell.angle_alpha   90.00
_cell.angle_beta   90.00
_cell.angle_gamma   90.00
#
_symmetry.space_group_name_H-M   'P 1'
#
loop_
_entity.id
_entity.type
_entity.pdbx_description
1 polymer ?
#
loop_
_entity_poly.entity_id
_entity_poly.type
_entity_poly.pdbx_seq_one_letter_code
_entity_poly.pdbx_strand_id
1 'polypeptide(L)'
;MKRTRASTRIKKLNEQNESESPAALEKENEEKNVQKNEKAPKKVVKKIAAKTVEDLESIKDELQQLNDPPSTPWEKEIRKILVRKLDDGTILKGRIVETESYLGIVDKASATYQGKVTLRNIPMYMDPGTIFVYLTYGMYHCFNISSGGEGSSVFLRAVEPLEGIDKMKENRNFKSSSKAPKKACKDFKVHDLCNGPSKLCMALDIKKGHTKYSMCSWKGMWIEEDPKKEEIKIVNCSRIGIDSAGVEWASKPLRFYILGNESVSKRDKKAESSFL
;
A
#
# COMPACT_ATOMS: atom_id res chain seq x y z
N MET A 1 -21.25 40.03 35.84
CA MET A 1 -22.04 40.90 34.95
C MET A 1 -21.09 41.56 33.94
N LYS A 2 -21.28 41.32 32.63
CA LYS A 2 -20.72 42.07 31.46
C LYS A 2 -19.19 42.02 31.27
N ARG A 3 -18.59 41.92 30.07
CA ARG A 3 -19.06 41.80 28.67
C ARG A 3 -17.87 41.34 27.80
N THR A 4 -18.22 40.61 26.76
CA THR A 4 -17.49 40.06 25.61
C THR A 4 -16.80 41.12 24.72
N ARG A 5 -15.70 40.74 24.06
CA ARG A 5 -15.07 41.48 22.94
C ARG A 5 -14.97 40.61 21.69
N ALA A 6 -15.07 41.30 20.56
CA ALA A 6 -14.68 40.93 19.20
C ALA A 6 -15.68 40.11 18.37
N SER A 7 -16.62 40.84 17.74
CA SER A 7 -17.20 40.46 16.45
C SER A 7 -17.36 41.72 15.58
N THR A 8 -17.07 41.56 14.30
CA THR A 8 -17.50 42.41 13.16
C THR A 8 -16.80 43.75 12.94
N ARG A 9 -15.83 43.76 12.01
CA ARG A 9 -15.47 44.93 11.21
C ARG A 9 -15.60 44.56 9.72
N ILE A 10 -16.84 44.37 9.30
CA ILE A 10 -17.28 44.35 7.90
C ILE A 10 -17.95 45.71 7.65
N LYS A 11 -17.80 46.24 6.44
CA LYS A 11 -18.37 47.49 5.88
C LYS A 11 -17.51 48.74 6.07
N LYS A 12 -16.71 49.02 5.04
CA LYS A 12 -16.66 50.34 4.38
C LYS A 12 -15.92 50.18 3.05
N LEU A 13 -16.36 50.95 2.07
CA LEU A 13 -15.86 51.07 0.69
C LEU A 13 -16.61 50.22 -0.35
N ASN A 14 -17.89 50.53 -0.50
CA ASN A 14 -18.55 50.55 -1.80
C ASN A 14 -19.11 51.97 -1.95
N GLU A 15 -18.71 52.65 -3.01
CA GLU A 15 -19.53 53.54 -3.88
C GLU A 15 -18.63 54.53 -4.64
N GLN A 16 -19.01 54.74 -5.91
CA GLN A 16 -18.56 55.73 -6.90
C GLN A 16 -17.33 55.31 -7.74
N ASN A 17 -17.36 55.23 -9.07
CA ASN A 17 -18.37 55.54 -10.09
C ASN A 17 -18.02 54.78 -11.40
N GLU A 18 -19.06 54.45 -12.18
CA GLU A 18 -19.06 54.20 -13.64
C GLU A 18 -18.40 55.39 -14.38
N SER A 19 -17.91 55.38 -15.61
CA SER A 19 -18.13 54.64 -16.86
C SER A 19 -17.04 55.11 -17.84
N GLU A 20 -16.60 54.28 -18.79
CA GLU A 20 -16.43 54.62 -20.22
C GLU A 20 -15.71 53.48 -20.98
N SER A 21 -16.27 53.11 -22.14
CA SER A 21 -15.63 52.35 -23.23
C SER A 21 -15.56 53.32 -24.44
N PRO A 22 -14.80 53.11 -25.56
CA PRO A 22 -14.63 51.83 -26.29
C PRO A 22 -13.28 51.60 -27.04
N ALA A 23 -13.12 50.36 -27.52
CA ALA A 23 -12.55 49.91 -28.81
C ALA A 23 -11.29 50.55 -29.48
N ALA A 24 -10.36 49.62 -29.79
CA ALA A 24 -9.65 49.42 -31.07
C ALA A 24 -8.28 50.05 -31.34
N LEU A 25 -7.47 49.25 -32.06
CA LEU A 25 -6.26 49.51 -32.87
C LEU A 25 -4.93 49.32 -32.12
N GLU A 26 -4.32 48.14 -32.17
CA GLU A 26 -3.52 47.54 -33.26
C GLU A 26 -2.13 48.18 -33.47
N LYS A 27 -1.16 47.27 -33.68
CA LYS A 27 0.21 47.46 -34.21
C LYS A 27 1.27 47.86 -33.19
N GLU A 28 1.96 46.85 -32.68
CA GLU A 28 3.42 46.79 -32.68
C GLU A 28 3.84 45.42 -32.15
N ASN A 29 4.33 44.55 -33.03
CA ASN A 29 5.40 43.58 -32.80
C ASN A 29 5.40 42.52 -33.91
N GLU A 30 5.69 42.97 -35.12
CA GLU A 30 6.33 42.14 -36.13
C GLU A 30 7.72 42.71 -36.41
N GLU A 31 8.67 41.81 -36.63
CA GLU A 31 10.04 42.03 -37.08
C GLU A 31 11.08 42.45 -36.04
N LYS A 32 11.85 41.44 -35.55
CA LYS A 32 13.24 41.24 -36.02
C LYS A 32 13.91 39.97 -35.46
N ASN A 33 14.43 39.21 -36.42
CA ASN A 33 15.59 38.31 -36.41
C ASN A 33 15.56 37.02 -35.56
N VAL A 34 15.40 35.83 -36.16
CA VAL A 34 16.34 35.07 -37.03
C VAL A 34 17.42 34.32 -36.22
N GLN A 35 17.24 32.99 -36.24
CA GLN A 35 18.23 31.91 -36.13
C GLN A 35 19.03 31.72 -34.83
N LYS A 36 18.58 30.75 -34.02
CA LYS A 36 19.44 29.66 -33.53
C LYS A 36 18.66 28.34 -33.56
N ASN A 37 19.08 27.46 -34.48
CA ASN A 37 18.77 26.04 -34.48
C ASN A 37 19.44 25.38 -33.27
N GLU A 38 18.67 24.74 -32.40
CA GLU A 38 19.12 23.54 -31.69
C GLU A 38 17.90 22.66 -31.36
N LYS A 39 17.92 21.45 -31.91
CA LYS A 39 16.84 20.46 -31.85
C LYS A 39 16.59 20.04 -30.40
N ALA A 40 15.46 20.42 -29.83
CA ALA A 40 14.95 19.81 -28.60
C ALA A 40 14.64 18.32 -28.84
N PRO A 41 15.03 17.40 -27.93
CA PRO A 41 14.75 15.99 -28.10
C PRO A 41 13.24 15.75 -28.00
N LYS A 42 12.66 15.17 -29.06
CA LYS A 42 11.26 14.72 -29.08
C LYS A 42 11.07 13.71 -27.94
N LYS A 43 10.29 14.08 -26.92
CA LYS A 43 9.83 13.16 -25.88
C LYS A 43 9.06 12.03 -26.55
N VAL A 44 9.67 10.84 -26.62
CA VAL A 44 8.97 9.60 -26.97
C VAL A 44 8.09 9.26 -25.78
N VAL A 45 6.84 9.74 -25.81
CA VAL A 45 5.79 9.26 -24.91
C VAL A 45 5.49 7.82 -25.32
N LYS A 46 6.08 6.85 -24.62
CA LYS A 46 5.66 5.45 -24.75
C LYS A 46 4.20 5.37 -24.30
N LYS A 47 3.28 5.09 -25.24
CA LYS A 47 1.90 4.71 -24.93
C LYS A 47 1.96 3.52 -23.97
N ILE A 48 1.52 3.73 -22.74
CA ILE A 48 1.23 2.64 -21.81
C ILE A 48 0.04 1.91 -22.43
N ALA A 49 0.22 0.65 -22.81
CA ALA A 49 -0.86 -0.17 -23.33
C ALA A 49 -1.99 -0.22 -22.29
N ALA A 50 -3.21 0.10 -22.72
CA ALA A 50 -4.39 -0.18 -21.92
C ALA A 50 -4.47 -1.71 -21.75
N LYS A 51 -4.65 -2.17 -20.50
CA LYS A 51 -4.91 -3.58 -20.22
C LYS A 51 -6.12 -4.04 -21.05
N THR A 52 -6.04 -5.23 -21.62
CA THR A 52 -7.07 -5.79 -22.51
C THR A 52 -8.35 -6.12 -21.73
N VAL A 53 -9.45 -6.39 -22.43
CA VAL A 53 -10.72 -6.76 -21.79
C VAL A 53 -10.57 -8.10 -21.05
N GLU A 54 -9.79 -9.03 -21.60
CA GLU A 54 -9.45 -10.31 -20.97
C GLU A 54 -8.64 -10.14 -19.68
N ASP A 55 -7.72 -9.16 -19.62
CA ASP A 55 -7.00 -8.83 -18.38
C ASP A 55 -7.94 -8.29 -17.30
N LEU A 56 -9.01 -7.58 -17.68
CA LEU A 56 -9.97 -7.00 -16.73
C LEU A 56 -10.94 -8.04 -16.16
N GLU A 57 -11.30 -9.06 -16.94
CA GLU A 57 -12.12 -10.18 -16.48
C GLU A 57 -11.32 -11.12 -15.57
N SER A 58 -10.06 -11.44 -15.90
CA SER A 58 -9.17 -12.18 -14.99
C SER A 58 -9.03 -11.48 -13.64
N ILE A 59 -8.79 -10.15 -13.67
CA ILE A 59 -8.70 -9.36 -12.44
C ILE A 59 -10.02 -9.39 -11.65
N LYS A 60 -11.20 -9.40 -12.29
CA LYS A 60 -12.48 -9.46 -11.57
C LYS A 60 -12.70 -10.80 -10.86
N ASP A 61 -12.40 -11.91 -11.53
CA ASP A 61 -12.52 -13.25 -10.95
C ASP A 61 -11.53 -13.46 -9.80
N GLU A 62 -10.32 -12.92 -9.92
CA GLU A 62 -9.31 -12.90 -8.85
C GLU A 62 -9.78 -12.09 -7.63
N LEU A 63 -10.39 -10.92 -7.87
CA LEU A 63 -10.90 -10.07 -6.79
C LEU A 63 -12.15 -10.66 -6.13
N GLN A 64 -12.84 -11.62 -6.76
CA GLN A 64 -13.97 -12.29 -6.13
C GLN A 64 -13.56 -13.07 -4.88
N GLN A 65 -12.31 -13.55 -4.84
CA GLN A 65 -11.73 -14.27 -3.69
C GLN A 65 -11.58 -13.38 -2.45
N LEU A 66 -11.44 -12.06 -2.64
CA LEU A 66 -11.44 -11.12 -1.52
C LEU A 66 -12.79 -11.06 -0.81
N ASN A 67 -13.90 -11.47 -1.45
CA ASN A 67 -15.21 -11.52 -0.80
C ASN A 67 -15.36 -12.71 0.16
N ASP A 68 -14.44 -13.67 0.14
CA ASP A 68 -14.48 -14.79 1.06
C ASP A 68 -13.88 -14.41 2.43
N PRO A 69 -14.36 -15.01 3.54
CA PRO A 69 -13.78 -14.76 4.85
C PRO A 69 -12.30 -15.17 4.93
N PRO A 70 -11.50 -14.57 5.82
CA PRO A 70 -10.07 -14.81 5.95
C PRO A 70 -9.68 -16.25 6.39
N SER A 71 -10.66 -17.15 6.47
CA SER A 71 -10.59 -18.55 6.88
C SER A 71 -10.98 -19.53 5.77
N THR A 72 -10.87 -19.11 4.51
CA THR A 72 -11.31 -19.83 3.31
C THR A 72 -10.12 -20.02 2.35
N PRO A 73 -10.26 -20.74 1.21
CA PRO A 73 -9.14 -21.13 0.37
C PRO A 73 -8.20 -20.04 -0.15
N TRP A 74 -8.49 -18.73 -0.01
CA TRP A 74 -7.50 -17.68 -0.28
C TRP A 74 -6.26 -17.79 0.63
N GLU A 75 -6.31 -18.55 1.72
CA GLU A 75 -5.12 -19.01 2.46
C GLU A 75 -4.07 -19.65 1.53
N LYS A 76 -4.49 -20.12 0.35
CA LYS A 76 -3.66 -20.67 -0.75
C LYS A 76 -3.18 -19.62 -1.76
N GLU A 77 -3.58 -18.36 -1.65
CA GLU A 77 -3.13 -17.24 -2.50
C GLU A 77 -1.80 -16.63 -2.04
N ILE A 78 -1.18 -17.19 -1.01
CA ILE A 78 0.27 -17.04 -0.87
C ILE A 78 0.90 -17.49 -2.19
N ARG A 79 1.73 -16.61 -2.76
CA ARG A 79 2.40 -16.65 -4.07
C ARG A 79 1.89 -15.65 -5.11
N LYS A 80 0.78 -14.92 -4.90
CA LYS A 80 0.47 -13.79 -5.80
C LYS A 80 1.58 -12.73 -5.80
N ILE A 81 1.67 -11.94 -6.86
CA ILE A 81 2.64 -10.86 -6.98
C ILE A 81 1.97 -9.55 -6.56
N LEU A 82 2.46 -8.95 -5.48
CA LEU A 82 2.10 -7.59 -5.10
C LEU A 82 2.90 -6.61 -5.96
N VAL A 83 2.20 -5.72 -6.65
CA VAL A 83 2.82 -4.70 -7.51
C VAL A 83 2.53 -3.31 -6.98
N ARG A 84 3.57 -2.49 -6.85
CA ARG A 84 3.49 -1.07 -6.53
C ARG A 84 4.08 -0.25 -7.67
N LYS A 85 3.33 0.75 -8.14
CA LYS A 85 3.78 1.75 -9.11
C LYS A 85 4.01 3.10 -8.45
N LEU A 86 5.27 3.54 -8.34
CA LEU A 86 5.63 4.84 -7.79
C LEU A 86 5.21 5.99 -8.71
N ASP A 87 5.22 7.22 -8.19
CA ASP A 87 4.77 8.42 -8.90
C ASP A 87 5.66 8.75 -10.13
N ASP A 88 6.94 8.38 -10.07
CA ASP A 88 7.88 8.50 -11.19
C ASP A 88 7.70 7.40 -12.26
N GLY A 89 6.75 6.48 -12.06
CA GLY A 89 6.45 5.36 -12.94
C GLY A 89 7.23 4.08 -12.65
N THR A 90 8.17 4.09 -11.68
CA THR A 90 8.93 2.90 -11.28
C THR A 90 7.99 1.80 -10.77
N ILE A 91 8.24 0.57 -11.22
CA ILE A 91 7.50 -0.62 -10.80
C ILE A 91 8.32 -1.40 -9.78
N LEU A 92 7.70 -1.73 -8.66
CA LEU A 92 8.24 -2.60 -7.61
C LEU A 92 7.34 -3.83 -7.53
N LYS A 93 7.92 -5.03 -7.63
CA LYS A 93 7.18 -6.29 -7.53
C LYS A 93 7.75 -7.16 -6.42
N GLY A 94 6.87 -7.82 -5.67
CA GLY A 94 7.25 -8.85 -4.73
C GLY A 94 6.21 -9.95 -4.64
N ARG A 95 6.65 -11.21 -4.66
CA ARG A 95 5.78 -12.36 -4.41
C ARG A 95 5.38 -12.38 -2.95
N ILE A 96 4.10 -12.49 -2.63
CA ILE A 96 3.61 -12.64 -1.26
C ILE A 96 4.04 -14.01 -0.74
N VAL A 97 4.82 -14.04 0.35
CA VAL A 97 5.35 -15.29 0.92
C VAL A 97 4.91 -15.55 2.35
N GLU A 98 4.34 -14.54 3.04
CA GLU A 98 3.83 -14.67 4.40
C GLU A 98 2.67 -13.69 4.67
N THR A 99 1.58 -14.22 5.20
CA THR A 99 0.37 -13.48 5.59
C THR A 99 -0.17 -13.95 6.94
N GLU A 100 -1.01 -13.11 7.56
CA GLU A 100 -1.84 -13.48 8.71
C GLU A 100 -3.30 -13.14 8.44
N SER A 101 -4.19 -14.00 8.90
CA SER A 101 -5.63 -13.80 8.87
C SER A 101 -6.12 -13.17 10.17
N TYR A 102 -6.95 -12.14 10.06
CA TYR A 102 -7.67 -11.54 11.17
C TYR A 102 -9.18 -11.67 10.92
N LEU A 103 -9.85 -12.55 11.69
CA LEU A 103 -11.23 -12.99 11.43
C LEU A 103 -12.31 -11.98 11.88
N GLY A 104 -11.96 -10.70 11.93
CA GLY A 104 -12.91 -9.64 12.22
C GLY A 104 -13.46 -9.66 13.65
N ILE A 105 -14.78 -9.50 13.76
CA ILE A 105 -15.48 -9.27 15.03
C ILE A 105 -15.34 -10.41 16.05
N VAL A 106 -15.07 -11.63 15.62
CA VAL A 106 -14.92 -12.79 16.51
C VAL A 106 -13.51 -12.92 17.07
N ASP A 107 -12.51 -12.32 16.41
CA ASP A 107 -11.09 -12.55 16.68
C ASP A 107 -10.53 -11.58 17.72
N LYS A 108 -10.18 -12.10 18.91
CA LYS A 108 -9.60 -11.30 20.01
C LYS A 108 -8.32 -10.56 19.64
N ALA A 109 -7.57 -11.03 18.64
CA ALA A 109 -6.37 -10.36 18.16
C ALA A 109 -6.66 -9.26 17.14
N SER A 110 -7.89 -9.21 16.58
CA SER A 110 -8.28 -8.23 15.58
C SER A 110 -8.56 -6.85 16.17
N ALA A 111 -8.23 -5.82 15.39
CA ALA A 111 -8.59 -4.44 15.72
C ALA A 111 -10.11 -4.20 15.72
N THR A 112 -10.89 -5.11 15.14
CA THR A 112 -12.35 -5.06 14.99
C THR A 112 -13.08 -6.00 15.94
N TYR A 113 -12.36 -6.65 16.87
CA TYR A 113 -12.95 -7.55 17.87
C TYR A 113 -14.18 -6.93 18.55
N GLN A 114 -15.24 -7.73 18.73
CA GLN A 114 -16.54 -7.31 19.28
C GLN A 114 -17.22 -6.18 18.51
N GLY A 115 -16.97 -6.08 17.20
CA GLY A 115 -17.59 -5.05 16.37
C GLY A 115 -17.05 -3.65 16.64
N LYS A 116 -15.85 -3.53 17.19
CA LYS A 116 -15.26 -2.23 17.51
C LYS A 116 -15.00 -1.40 16.26
N VAL A 117 -15.68 -0.26 16.12
CA VAL A 117 -15.46 0.70 15.03
C VAL A 117 -14.72 1.94 15.53
N THR A 118 -13.65 2.31 14.83
CA THR A 118 -12.84 3.51 15.09
C THR A 118 -12.40 4.14 13.78
N LEU A 119 -12.07 5.44 13.77
CA LEU A 119 -11.52 6.10 12.57
C LEU A 119 -10.31 5.39 11.96
N ARG A 120 -9.55 4.65 12.78
CA ARG A 120 -8.38 3.88 12.36
C ARG A 120 -8.77 2.61 11.60
N ASN A 121 -9.72 1.82 12.09
CA ASN A 121 -10.03 0.50 11.55
C ASN A 121 -11.23 0.46 10.60
N ILE A 122 -11.90 1.59 10.34
CA ILE A 122 -12.94 1.72 9.29
C ILE A 122 -12.57 1.00 7.98
N PRO A 123 -11.33 1.08 7.45
CA PRO A 123 -10.96 0.37 6.23
C PRO A 123 -11.23 -1.14 6.24
N MET A 124 -11.20 -1.80 7.41
CA MET A 124 -11.52 -3.23 7.55
C MET A 124 -13.02 -3.54 7.41
N TYR A 125 -13.87 -2.53 7.51
CA TYR A 125 -15.32 -2.63 7.30
C TYR A 125 -15.76 -2.11 5.92
N MET A 126 -14.82 -1.63 5.11
CA MET A 126 -15.08 -1.20 3.74
C MET A 126 -15.03 -2.40 2.78
N ASP A 127 -15.42 -2.17 1.54
CA ASP A 127 -15.44 -3.19 0.47
C ASP A 127 -14.14 -4.01 0.45
N PRO A 128 -14.19 -5.33 0.21
CA PRO A 128 -13.01 -6.16 0.09
C PRO A 128 -12.00 -5.62 -0.94
N GLY A 129 -10.71 -5.77 -0.62
CA GLY A 129 -9.63 -5.15 -1.39
C GLY A 129 -9.30 -3.72 -0.96
N THR A 130 -9.96 -3.18 0.07
CA THR A 130 -9.61 -1.88 0.64
C THR A 130 -8.30 -1.96 1.42
N ILE A 131 -7.37 -1.08 1.09
CA ILE A 131 -6.06 -0.96 1.75
C ILE A 131 -6.23 -0.38 3.15
N PHE A 132 -5.74 -1.10 4.14
CA PHE A 132 -5.65 -0.65 5.52
C PHE A 132 -4.19 -0.54 5.96
N VAL A 133 -3.68 0.70 6.03
CA VAL A 133 -2.34 0.98 6.51
C VAL A 133 -2.40 1.73 7.83
N TYR A 134 -1.75 1.20 8.86
CA TYR A 134 -1.67 1.85 10.17
C TYR A 134 -0.24 1.99 10.67
N LEU A 135 -0.04 2.89 11.63
CA LEU A 135 1.24 3.06 12.32
C LEU A 135 1.34 2.14 13.54
N THR A 136 2.47 1.48 13.68
CA THR A 136 2.90 0.74 14.88
C THR A 136 4.17 1.39 15.45
N TYR A 137 4.30 1.36 16.78
CA TYR A 137 5.37 2.02 17.53
C TYR A 137 5.62 3.49 17.15
N GLY A 138 4.59 4.17 16.65
CA GLY A 138 4.64 5.58 16.23
C GLY A 138 5.44 5.88 14.95
N MET A 139 6.15 4.92 14.37
CA MET A 139 7.09 5.17 13.26
C MET A 139 6.99 4.21 12.08
N TYR A 140 6.43 3.01 12.29
CA TYR A 140 6.44 1.97 11.28
C TYR A 140 5.05 1.73 10.71
N HIS A 141 4.95 1.48 9.41
CA HIS A 141 3.69 1.10 8.78
C HIS A 141 3.46 -0.41 8.84
N CYS A 142 2.20 -0.80 8.89
CA CYS A 142 1.70 -2.16 8.72
C CYS A 142 0.60 -2.13 7.66
N PHE A 143 0.64 -3.06 6.72
CA PHE A 143 -0.25 -3.10 5.55
C PHE A 143 -1.17 -4.32 5.59
N ASN A 144 -2.48 -4.06 5.49
CA ASN A 144 -3.52 -5.07 5.45
C ASN A 144 -4.45 -4.76 4.27
N ILE A 145 -5.19 -5.77 3.84
CA ILE A 145 -6.22 -5.67 2.81
C ILE A 145 -7.52 -6.18 3.45
N SER A 146 -8.60 -5.41 3.37
CA SER A 146 -9.91 -5.89 3.82
C SER A 146 -10.33 -7.12 3.00
N SER A 147 -10.97 -8.06 3.67
CA SER A 147 -11.48 -9.28 3.06
C SER A 147 -12.98 -9.42 3.34
N GLY A 148 -13.56 -10.52 2.89
CA GLY A 148 -14.92 -10.91 3.21
C GLY A 148 -15.09 -11.12 4.70
N GLY A 149 -16.34 -10.95 5.16
CA GLY A 149 -16.69 -11.03 6.58
C GLY A 149 -16.50 -9.69 7.31
N GLU A 150 -17.38 -9.44 8.28
CA GLU A 150 -17.45 -8.14 8.95
C GLU A 150 -16.17 -7.80 9.71
N GLY A 151 -15.52 -6.70 9.31
CA GLY A 151 -14.29 -6.21 9.94
C GLY A 151 -13.06 -7.08 9.71
N SER A 152 -13.09 -7.98 8.73
CA SER A 152 -12.03 -8.95 8.47
C SER A 152 -10.94 -8.42 7.56
N SER A 153 -9.72 -8.95 7.69
CA SER A 153 -8.61 -8.55 6.82
C SER A 153 -7.49 -9.56 6.75
N VAL A 154 -6.70 -9.44 5.68
CA VAL A 154 -5.42 -10.11 5.49
C VAL A 154 -4.29 -9.16 5.80
N PHE A 155 -3.41 -9.53 6.72
CA PHE A 155 -2.21 -8.78 7.07
C PHE A 155 -1.01 -9.32 6.29
N LEU A 156 -0.31 -8.46 5.55
CA LEU A 156 0.87 -8.85 4.80
C LEU A 156 2.11 -8.71 5.68
N ARG A 157 2.86 -9.81 5.81
CA ARG A 157 4.05 -9.87 6.66
C ARG A 157 5.35 -9.89 5.88
N ALA A 158 5.38 -10.58 4.75
CA ALA A 158 6.58 -10.63 3.94
C ALA A 158 6.27 -10.84 2.46
N VAL A 159 7.15 -10.27 1.64
CA VAL A 159 7.20 -10.53 0.20
C VAL A 159 8.63 -10.87 -0.20
N GLU A 160 8.80 -11.75 -1.18
CA GLU A 160 10.07 -12.00 -1.85
C GLU A 160 10.24 -10.97 -2.99
N PRO A 161 11.24 -10.09 -2.94
CA PRO A 161 11.45 -9.08 -3.98
C PRO A 161 11.74 -9.70 -5.35
N LEU A 162 11.07 -9.21 -6.39
CA LEU A 162 11.22 -9.69 -7.78
C LEU A 162 11.71 -8.59 -8.74
N GLU A 163 11.21 -7.37 -8.59
CA GLU A 163 11.51 -6.24 -9.48
C GLU A 163 11.65 -4.95 -8.68
N GLY A 164 12.55 -4.05 -9.09
CA GLY A 164 12.77 -2.78 -8.40
C GLY A 164 13.63 -2.88 -7.12
N ILE A 165 14.49 -3.90 -7.03
CA ILE A 165 15.30 -4.23 -5.85
C ILE A 165 16.18 -3.06 -5.41
N ASP A 166 16.84 -2.37 -6.34
CA ASP A 166 17.69 -1.22 -6.00
C ASP A 166 16.87 -0.08 -5.39
N LYS A 167 15.67 0.17 -5.93
CA LYS A 167 14.75 1.16 -5.36
C LYS A 167 14.26 0.75 -3.98
N MET A 168 13.99 -0.54 -3.76
CA MET A 168 13.67 -1.06 -2.43
C MET A 168 14.83 -0.85 -1.45
N LYS A 169 16.08 -1.08 -1.86
CA LYS A 169 17.28 -0.78 -1.05
C LYS A 169 17.38 0.70 -0.69
N GLU A 170 17.11 1.60 -1.64
CA GLU A 170 17.07 3.05 -1.40
C GLU A 170 15.99 3.40 -0.38
N ASN A 171 14.76 2.95 -0.59
CA ASN A 171 13.62 3.25 0.29
C ASN A 171 13.89 2.75 1.73
N ARG A 172 14.54 1.60 1.85
CA ARG A 172 14.95 0.99 3.12
C ARG A 172 16.04 1.75 3.87
N ASN A 173 16.86 2.51 3.15
CA ASN A 173 17.92 3.35 3.72
C ASN A 173 17.47 4.80 3.95
N PHE A 174 16.28 5.19 3.48
CA PHE A 174 15.79 6.56 3.57
C PHE A 174 15.52 6.98 5.02
N LYS A 175 16.11 8.11 5.44
CA LYS A 175 15.91 8.71 6.77
C LYS A 175 14.91 9.85 6.68
N SER A 176 13.96 9.88 7.62
CA SER A 176 13.01 11.00 7.76
C SER A 176 13.60 12.25 8.44
N SER A 177 14.85 12.24 8.93
CA SER A 177 15.44 13.40 9.60
C SER A 177 16.79 13.83 9.03
N SER A 178 16.85 15.11 8.67
CA SER A 178 18.03 15.84 8.16
C SER A 178 19.14 16.08 9.19
N LYS A 179 18.94 15.67 10.46
CA LYS A 179 19.87 15.94 11.58
C LYS A 179 20.60 14.71 12.12
N ALA A 180 20.30 13.49 11.65
CA ALA A 180 21.02 12.30 12.07
C ALA A 180 22.29 12.11 11.21
N PRO A 181 23.46 11.78 11.80
CA PRO A 181 24.69 11.57 11.04
C PRO A 181 24.47 10.53 9.92
N LYS A 182 25.06 10.77 8.74
CA LYS A 182 25.00 9.84 7.60
C LYS A 182 25.54 8.48 8.06
N LYS A 183 24.64 7.55 8.39
CA LYS A 183 25.02 6.15 8.59
C LYS A 183 25.30 5.60 7.20
N ALA A 184 26.37 4.84 7.03
CA ALA A 184 26.68 4.19 5.76
C ALA A 184 25.42 3.50 5.22
N CYS A 185 25.17 3.66 3.91
CA CYS A 185 24.10 2.95 3.21
C CYS A 185 24.27 1.45 3.53
N LYS A 186 23.26 0.84 4.16
CA LYS A 186 23.34 -0.58 4.47
C LYS A 186 23.07 -1.33 3.17
N ASP A 187 24.03 -2.14 2.74
CA ASP A 187 23.77 -3.10 1.68
C ASP A 187 22.96 -4.26 2.28
N PHE A 188 21.72 -4.37 1.82
CA PHE A 188 20.81 -5.42 2.26
C PHE A 188 20.90 -6.61 1.30
N LYS A 189 20.93 -7.82 1.86
CA LYS A 189 20.60 -9.02 1.08
C LYS A 189 19.17 -8.88 0.55
N VAL A 190 18.91 -9.45 -0.63
CA VAL A 190 17.60 -9.31 -1.30
C VAL A 190 16.46 -9.80 -0.40
N HIS A 191 16.59 -10.97 0.22
CA HIS A 191 15.57 -11.51 1.14
C HIS A 191 15.34 -10.65 2.40
N ASP A 192 16.29 -9.79 2.79
CA ASP A 192 16.18 -8.92 3.98
C ASP A 192 15.40 -7.63 3.74
N LEU A 193 15.09 -7.31 2.48
CA LEU A 193 14.38 -6.08 2.12
C LEU A 193 12.94 -6.09 2.63
N CYS A 194 12.30 -7.25 2.52
CA CYS A 194 10.85 -7.41 2.69
C CYS A 194 10.46 -8.53 3.68
N ASN A 195 11.40 -9.12 4.41
CA ASN A 195 11.15 -10.14 5.45
C ASN A 195 10.61 -9.57 6.77
N GLY A 196 9.53 -8.79 6.69
CA GLY A 196 8.81 -8.27 7.84
C GLY A 196 7.78 -7.20 7.49
N PRO A 197 6.73 -7.03 8.29
CA PRO A 197 5.54 -6.26 7.91
C PRO A 197 5.84 -4.78 7.68
N SER A 198 6.70 -4.19 8.51
CA SER A 198 7.14 -2.82 8.32
C SER A 198 8.27 -2.71 7.31
N LYS A 199 9.01 -3.81 7.12
CA LYS A 199 10.11 -3.87 6.17
C LYS A 199 9.60 -3.76 4.73
N LEU A 200 8.59 -4.56 4.40
CA LEU A 200 7.93 -4.52 3.10
C LEU A 200 7.28 -3.16 2.84
N CYS A 201 6.67 -2.53 3.85
CA CYS A 201 6.05 -1.22 3.69
C CYS A 201 7.09 -0.15 3.33
N MET A 202 8.26 -0.18 3.98
CA MET A 202 9.36 0.72 3.63
C MET A 202 9.88 0.44 2.22
N ALA A 203 10.19 -0.83 1.91
CA ALA A 203 10.73 -1.22 0.60
C ALA A 203 9.80 -0.83 -0.56
N LEU A 204 8.49 -1.02 -0.41
CA LEU A 204 7.46 -0.71 -1.40
C LEU A 204 6.91 0.72 -1.31
N ASP A 205 7.49 1.58 -0.48
CA ASP A 205 6.99 2.94 -0.22
C ASP A 205 5.48 3.00 0.12
N ILE A 206 5.00 2.06 0.93
CA ILE A 206 3.63 2.03 1.41
C ILE A 206 3.53 2.88 2.68
N LYS A 207 2.66 3.90 2.62
CA LYS A 207 2.48 4.90 3.68
C LYS A 207 1.03 4.92 4.15
N LYS A 208 0.81 5.46 5.35
CA LYS A 208 -0.54 5.67 5.92
C LYS A 208 -1.48 6.43 4.98
N GLY A 209 -0.95 7.33 4.15
CA GLY A 209 -1.73 8.07 3.15
C GLY A 209 -2.42 7.21 2.09
N HIS A 210 -1.99 5.96 1.90
CA HIS A 210 -2.62 5.02 0.96
C HIS A 210 -3.81 4.25 1.59
N THR A 211 -4.13 4.49 2.86
CA THR A 211 -5.30 3.83 3.49
C THR A 211 -6.59 4.27 2.78
N LYS A 212 -7.56 3.35 2.70
CA LYS A 212 -8.85 3.50 2.00
C LYS A 212 -8.78 3.48 0.46
N TYR A 213 -7.59 3.36 -0.13
CA TYR A 213 -7.50 3.07 -1.56
C TYR A 213 -7.90 1.61 -1.81
N SER A 214 -8.50 1.33 -2.96
CA SER A 214 -8.90 -0.02 -3.34
C SER A 214 -7.86 -0.65 -4.26
N MET A 215 -7.43 -1.88 -3.95
CA MET A 215 -6.55 -2.68 -4.79
C MET A 215 -7.15 -2.98 -6.18
N CYS A 216 -8.49 -2.89 -6.29
CA CYS A 216 -9.23 -3.19 -7.51
C CYS A 216 -9.22 -2.03 -8.52
N SER A 217 -9.22 -0.79 -8.03
CA SER A 217 -9.39 0.40 -8.86
C SER A 217 -8.20 1.35 -8.83
N TRP A 218 -7.36 1.28 -7.78
CA TRP A 218 -6.21 2.16 -7.66
C TRP A 218 -5.05 1.69 -8.54
N LYS A 219 -4.62 2.55 -9.47
CA LYS A 219 -3.51 2.25 -10.40
C LYS A 219 -2.11 2.26 -9.75
N GLY A 220 -2.01 2.64 -8.48
CA GLY A 220 -0.74 2.71 -7.75
C GLY A 220 -0.34 1.39 -7.10
N MET A 221 -1.27 0.46 -6.90
CA MET A 221 -0.98 -0.85 -6.30
C MET A 221 -2.05 -1.86 -6.69
N TRP A 222 -1.64 -3.05 -7.13
CA TRP A 222 -2.54 -4.15 -7.52
C TRP A 222 -1.88 -5.50 -7.25
N ILE A 223 -2.64 -6.57 -7.47
CA ILE A 223 -2.16 -7.96 -7.38
C ILE A 223 -2.12 -8.54 -8.80
N GLU A 224 -1.10 -9.35 -9.08
CA GLU A 224 -0.97 -10.14 -10.31
C GLU A 224 -0.82 -11.62 -9.95
N GLU A 225 -1.21 -12.51 -10.87
CA GLU A 225 -0.86 -13.92 -10.81
C GLU A 225 0.65 -14.14 -10.89
N ASP A 226 1.15 -15.16 -10.18
CA ASP A 226 2.52 -15.62 -10.39
C ASP A 226 2.55 -16.56 -11.61
N PRO A 227 3.31 -16.24 -12.67
CA PRO A 227 3.42 -17.11 -13.83
C PRO A 227 4.04 -18.48 -13.49
N LYS A 228 4.76 -18.60 -12.36
CA LYS A 228 5.32 -19.88 -11.94
C LYS A 228 4.21 -20.81 -11.45
N LYS A 229 4.18 -22.04 -11.97
CA LYS A 229 3.23 -23.11 -11.58
C LYS A 229 3.84 -24.23 -10.73
N GLU A 230 5.05 -24.05 -10.23
CA GLU A 230 5.67 -24.99 -9.28
C GLU A 230 4.79 -25.19 -8.04
N GLU A 231 4.68 -26.44 -7.59
CA GLU A 231 3.96 -26.79 -6.37
C GLU A 231 4.65 -26.16 -5.15
N ILE A 232 3.88 -25.49 -4.30
CA ILE A 232 4.36 -24.90 -3.04
C ILE A 232 3.73 -25.60 -1.85
N LYS A 233 4.51 -25.75 -0.80
CA LYS A 233 4.03 -26.19 0.51
C LYS A 233 3.80 -24.97 1.39
N ILE A 234 2.59 -24.83 1.93
CA ILE A 234 2.21 -23.72 2.80
C ILE A 234 2.19 -24.22 4.24
N VAL A 235 2.92 -23.54 5.12
CA VAL A 235 2.96 -23.82 6.56
C VAL A 235 1.90 -22.98 7.26
N ASN A 236 1.03 -23.65 8.03
CA ASN A 236 0.00 -23.00 8.85
C ASN A 236 0.44 -23.02 10.32
N CYS A 237 0.47 -21.86 10.97
CA CYS A 237 1.01 -21.74 12.32
C CYS A 237 0.43 -20.53 13.08
N SER A 238 0.82 -20.37 14.35
CA SER A 238 0.40 -19.24 15.17
C SER A 238 0.91 -17.90 14.61
N ARG A 239 0.08 -16.86 14.75
CA ARG A 239 0.42 -15.47 14.41
C ARG A 239 1.47 -14.91 15.37
N ILE A 240 2.16 -13.85 14.93
CA ILE A 240 3.29 -13.27 15.68
C ILE A 240 2.85 -12.02 16.43
N GLY A 241 3.13 -11.99 17.73
CA GLY A 241 2.99 -10.78 18.56
C GLY A 241 1.56 -10.53 19.03
N ILE A 242 0.77 -11.58 19.21
CA ILE A 242 -0.64 -11.51 19.62
C ILE A 242 -0.92 -12.21 20.96
N ASP A 243 0.09 -12.43 21.81
CA ASP A 243 -0.05 -13.16 23.08
C ASP A 243 -1.09 -12.52 24.02
N SER A 244 -1.29 -11.20 23.91
CA SER A 244 -2.32 -10.46 24.65
C SER A 244 -3.76 -10.84 24.29
N ALA A 245 -3.99 -11.55 23.17
CA ALA A 245 -5.31 -12.03 22.75
C ALA A 245 -5.75 -13.30 23.52
N GLY A 246 -4.90 -13.82 24.40
CA GLY A 246 -5.14 -15.04 25.16
C GLY A 246 -4.73 -16.29 24.40
N VAL A 247 -4.43 -17.37 25.15
CA VAL A 247 -3.87 -18.62 24.62
C VAL A 247 -4.69 -19.18 23.46
N GLU A 248 -6.02 -19.16 23.58
CA GLU A 248 -6.93 -19.68 22.56
C GLU A 248 -6.72 -19.01 21.18
N TRP A 249 -6.62 -17.68 21.11
CA TRP A 249 -6.47 -16.95 19.84
C TRP A 249 -5.02 -16.84 19.37
N ALA A 250 -4.08 -16.85 20.32
CA ALA A 250 -2.65 -16.89 20.04
C ALA A 250 -2.22 -18.23 19.43
N SER A 251 -2.86 -19.35 19.81
CA SER A 251 -2.53 -20.68 19.29
C SER A 251 -3.20 -21.05 17.96
N LYS A 252 -4.19 -20.27 17.47
CA LYS A 252 -4.88 -20.59 16.22
C LYS A 252 -3.92 -20.51 15.02
N PRO A 253 -3.99 -21.45 14.06
CA PRO A 253 -3.08 -21.51 12.91
C PRO A 253 -3.49 -20.50 11.80
N LEU A 254 -3.52 -19.22 12.14
CA LEU A 254 -3.98 -18.13 11.26
C LEU A 254 -2.81 -17.33 10.65
N ARG A 255 -1.62 -17.91 10.62
CA ARG A 255 -0.44 -17.40 9.91
C ARG A 255 0.01 -18.43 8.90
N PHE A 256 0.26 -17.96 7.69
CA PHE A 256 0.52 -18.79 6.53
C PHE A 256 1.82 -18.32 5.87
N TYR A 257 2.69 -19.24 5.47
CA TYR A 257 3.90 -18.90 4.71
C TYR A 257 4.43 -20.03 3.82
N ILE A 258 5.21 -19.69 2.78
CA ILE A 258 5.84 -20.67 1.89
C ILE A 258 6.99 -21.38 2.60
N LEU A 259 6.90 -22.70 2.73
CA LEU A 259 7.94 -23.54 3.33
C LEU A 259 9.30 -23.33 2.61
N GLY A 260 10.35 -23.07 3.39
CA GLY A 260 11.72 -22.95 2.87
C GLY A 260 12.06 -21.64 2.18
N ASN A 261 11.11 -20.71 1.99
CA ASN A 261 11.41 -19.42 1.36
C ASN A 261 12.21 -18.50 2.31
N GLU A 262 13.34 -17.97 1.83
CA GLU A 262 14.26 -17.14 2.63
C GLU A 262 13.67 -15.79 3.04
N SER A 263 12.66 -15.30 2.33
CA SER A 263 12.04 -14.00 2.59
C SER A 263 10.98 -14.05 3.68
N VAL A 264 10.64 -15.23 4.21
CA VAL A 264 9.72 -15.37 5.36
C VAL A 264 10.30 -14.67 6.59
N SER A 265 9.48 -13.86 7.28
CA SER A 265 9.96 -13.02 8.39
C SER A 265 10.37 -13.82 9.63
N LYS A 266 9.66 -14.91 9.94
CA LYS A 266 9.98 -15.82 11.05
C LYS A 266 9.48 -17.23 10.76
N ARG A 267 10.39 -18.20 10.71
CA ARG A 267 10.04 -19.63 10.53
C ARG A 267 9.59 -20.26 11.85
N ASP A 268 8.59 -21.11 11.77
CA ASP A 268 8.11 -21.95 12.86
C ASP A 268 8.58 -23.39 12.63
N LYS A 269 9.72 -23.76 13.24
CA LYS A 269 10.33 -25.08 13.07
C LYS A 269 9.40 -26.23 13.51
N LYS A 270 8.49 -25.98 14.45
CA LYS A 270 7.55 -26.99 14.94
C LYS A 270 6.41 -27.19 13.94
N ALA A 271 5.91 -26.12 13.34
CA ALA A 271 4.93 -26.25 12.26
C ALA A 271 5.55 -26.84 10.99
N GLU A 272 6.84 -26.59 10.72
CA GLU A 272 7.54 -27.16 9.56
C GLU A 272 7.82 -28.65 9.69
N SER A 273 7.93 -29.19 10.91
CA SER A 273 8.20 -30.63 11.09
C SER A 273 7.06 -31.53 10.61
N SER A 274 5.87 -31.00 10.35
CA SER A 274 4.79 -31.78 9.72
C SER A 274 5.00 -32.06 8.22
N PHE A 275 6.04 -31.47 7.62
CA PHE A 275 6.40 -31.65 6.20
C PHE A 275 7.66 -32.49 5.98
N LEU A 276 8.31 -32.90 7.08
CA LEU A 276 9.45 -33.83 7.11
C LEU A 276 8.94 -35.27 7.25
#